data_AF-A0A7J3FK65-F1
#
_entry.id   AF-A0A7J3FK65-F1
#
_cell.length_a   1.000
_cell.length_b   1.000
_cell.length_c   1.000
_cell.angle_alpha   90.00
_cell.angle_beta   90.00
_cell.angle_gamma   90.00
#
_symmetry.space_group_name_H-M   'P 1'
#
loop_
_entity.id
_entity.type
_entity.pdbx_description
1 polymer ?
#
loop_
_entity_poly.entity_id
_entity_poly.type
_entity_poly.pdbx_seq_one_letter_code
_entity_poly.pdbx_strand_id
1 'polypeptide(L)' 'EVLEIAVKEGITIYDASYIYIAARNKLTLVTDDKKLIDTAKKYTNVASTTEITT' A
#
# COMPACT_ATOMS: atom_id res chain seq x y z
N GLU A 1 7.49 -7.22 -10.96
CA GLU A 1 6.64 -6.13 -10.46
C GLU A 1 6.39 -6.24 -8.95
N VAL A 2 5.58 -7.17 -8.42
CA VAL A 2 5.33 -7.26 -6.95
C VAL A 2 6.62 -7.53 -6.15
N LEU A 3 7.41 -8.54 -6.54
CA LEU A 3 8.68 -8.87 -5.87
C LEU A 3 9.68 -7.71 -5.91
N GLU A 4 9.66 -6.92 -6.98
CA GLU A 4 10.54 -5.75 -7.13
C GLU A 4 10.19 -4.66 -6.12
N ILE A 5 8.90 -4.35 -5.93
CA ILE A 5 8.43 -3.44 -4.88
C ILE A 5 8.83 -3.97 -3.50
N ALA A 6 8.64 -5.27 -3.24
CA ALA A 6 8.97 -5.89 -1.96
C ALA A 6 10.47 -5.74 -1.62
N VAL A 7 11.35 -6.05 -2.57
CA VAL A 7 12.81 -5.94 -2.41
C VAL A 7 13.24 -4.47 -2.28
N LYS A 8 12.72 -3.59 -3.12
CA LYS A 8 13.07 -2.16 -3.14
C LYS A 8 12.69 -1.46 -1.83
N GLU A 9 11.52 -1.77 -1.28
CA GLU A 9 10.99 -1.10 -0.09
C GLU A 9 11.26 -1.85 1.21
N GLY A 10 11.82 -3.07 1.15
CA GLY A 10 12.10 -3.88 2.35
C GLY A 10 10.84 -4.27 3.11
N ILE A 11 9.79 -4.65 2.37
CA ILE A 11 8.48 -5.07 2.90
C ILE A 11 8.18 -6.52 2.51
N THR A 12 7.16 -7.10 3.14
CA THR A 12 6.77 -8.47 2.80
C THR A 12 6.19 -8.52 1.38
N ILE A 13 6.19 -9.71 0.77
CA ILE A 13 5.57 -9.90 -0.55
C ILE A 13 4.06 -9.60 -0.53
N TYR A 14 3.39 -9.76 0.62
CA TYR A 14 1.97 -9.46 0.80
C TYR A 14 1.72 -7.96 0.84
N ASP A 15 2.50 -7.21 1.60
CA ASP A 15 2.42 -5.74 1.62
C ASP A 15 2.62 -5.15 0.22
N ALA A 16 3.62 -5.67 -0.50
CA ALA A 16 3.88 -5.27 -1.87
C ALA A 16 2.74 -5.66 -2.83
N SER A 17 2.06 -6.78 -2.61
CA SER A 17 0.95 -7.20 -3.47
C SER A 17 -0.27 -6.29 -3.33
N TYR A 18 -0.57 -5.83 -2.10
CA TYR A 18 -1.62 -4.85 -1.86
C TYR A 18 -1.32 -3.50 -2.52
N ILE A 19 -0.09 -3.00 -2.35
CA ILE A 19 0.37 -1.78 -3.01
C ILE A 19 0.25 -1.90 -4.53
N TYR A 20 0.73 -3.02 -5.08
CA TYR A 20 0.73 -3.26 -6.52
C TYR A 20 -0.69 -3.27 -7.11
N ILE A 21 -1.62 -4.02 -6.50
CA ILE A 21 -3.01 -4.08 -6.98
C ILE A 21 -3.66 -2.70 -6.90
N ALA A 22 -3.45 -1.96 -5.81
CA ALA A 22 -4.03 -0.63 -5.64
C ALA A 22 -3.46 0.37 -6.67
N ALA A 23 -2.15 0.43 -6.85
CA ALA A 23 -1.50 1.31 -7.81
C ALA A 23 -1.91 0.98 -9.27
N ARG A 24 -1.88 -0.31 -9.64
CA ARG A 24 -2.20 -0.76 -11.01
C ARG A 24 -3.64 -0.45 -11.40
N ASN A 25 -4.57 -0.55 -10.46
CA ASN A 25 -6.00 -0.33 -10.70
C ASN A 25 -6.48 1.07 -10.28
N LYS A 26 -5.57 1.98 -9.86
CA LYS A 26 -5.89 3.32 -9.36
C LYS A 26 -6.90 3.32 -8.20
N LEU A 27 -6.75 2.36 -7.29
CA LEU A 27 -7.57 2.22 -6.08
C LEU A 27 -6.87 2.85 -4.88
N THR A 28 -7.65 3.33 -3.91
CA THR A 28 -7.14 3.69 -2.59
C THR A 28 -6.84 2.44 -1.79
N LEU A 29 -5.62 2.31 -1.27
CA LEU A 29 -5.29 1.26 -0.29
C LEU A 29 -5.79 1.69 1.08
N VAL A 30 -6.72 0.93 1.66
CA VAL A 30 -7.19 1.15 3.03
C VAL A 30 -6.39 0.26 3.98
N THR A 31 -5.69 0.86 4.94
CA THR A 31 -4.94 0.13 5.97
C THR A 31 -4.64 1.04 7.17
N ASP A 32 -4.61 0.46 8.38
CA ASP A 32 -4.19 1.14 9.61
C ASP A 32 -2.73 0.83 9.99
N ASP A 33 -2.03 0.00 9.21
CA ASP A 33 -0.61 -0.28 9.41
C ASP A 33 0.25 0.91 8.99
N LYS A 34 0.86 1.58 9.96
CA LYS A 34 1.68 2.80 9.72
C LYS A 34 2.85 2.57 8.78
N LYS A 35 3.56 1.44 8.88
CA LYS A 35 4.72 1.15 8.01
C LYS A 35 4.25 0.96 6.57
N LEU A 36 3.12 0.28 6.39
CA LEU A 36 2.53 0.08 5.08
C LEU A 36 2.01 1.39 4.50
N ILE A 37 1.37 2.25 5.31
CA ILE A 37 0.91 3.58 4.89
C ILE A 37 2.07 4.40 4.31
N ASP A 38 3.17 4.51 5.05
CA ASP A 38 4.32 5.33 4.66
C ASP A 38 4.98 4.81 3.38
N THR A 39 4.97 3.49 3.19
CA THR A 39 5.52 2.86 1.98
C THR A 39 4.57 3.03 0.79
N ALA A 40 3.27 2.77 0.98
CA ALA A 40 2.25 2.74 -0.06
C ALA A 40 1.97 4.11 -0.68
N LYS A 41 2.12 5.21 0.10
CA LYS A 41 1.95 6.60 -0.37
C LYS A 41 2.84 6.97 -1.56
N LYS A 42 3.93 6.23 -1.80
CA LYS A 42 4.83 6.42 -2.96
C LYS A 42 4.22 5.89 -4.27
N TYR A 43 3.22 5.03 -4.19
CA TYR A 43 2.72 4.22 -5.30
C TYR A 43 1.22 4.42 -5.56
N THR A 44 0.44 4.72 -4.53
CA THR A 44 -1.01 4.89 -4.62
C THR A 44 -1.56 5.79 -3.51
N ASN A 45 -2.83 6.18 -3.62
CA ASN A 45 -3.55 6.85 -2.53
C ASN A 45 -3.76 5.87 -1.37
N VAL A 46 -3.68 6.37 -0.14
CA VAL A 46 -3.83 5.57 1.07
C VAL A 46 -4.82 6.26 2.00
N ALA A 47 -5.66 5.48 2.67
CA ALA A 47 -6.54 5.94 3.74
C ALA A 47 -6.48 4.97 4.92
N SER A 48 -6.66 5.49 6.13
CA SER A 48 -6.92 4.71 7.35
C SER A 48 -8.41 4.40 7.49
N THR A 49 -8.76 3.42 8.30
CA THR A 49 -10.16 3.08 8.56
C THR A 49 -10.91 4.26 9.18
N THR A 50 -10.25 5.01 10.07
CA THR A 50 -10.82 6.19 10.73
C THR A 50 -11.21 7.29 9.73
N GLU A 51 -10.42 7.48 8.67
CA GLU A 51 -10.68 8.51 7.64
C GLU A 51 -11.90 8.19 6.76
N ILE A 52 -12.31 6.91 6.68
CA ILE A 52 -13.44 6.48 5.84
C ILE A 52 -14.74 6.22 6.63
N THR A 53 -14.66 6.07 7.95
CA THR A 53 -15.83 5.80 8.81
C THR A 53 -16.38 7.04 9.53
N THR A 54 -15.78 8.21 9.34
CA THR A 54 -16.17 9.49 9.95
C THR A 54 -16.78 10.41 8.89
#